data_AF-Q0P7M9-F1
#
_entry.id   AF-Q0P7M9-F1
#
_cell.length_a   1.000
_cell.length_b   1.000
_cell.length_c   1.000
_cell.angle_alpha   90.00
_cell.angle_beta   90.00
_cell.angle_gamma   90.00
#
_symmetry.space_group_name_H-M   'P 1'
#
loop_
_entity.id
_entity.type
_entity.pdbx_description
1 polymer ?
#
loop_
_entity_poly.entity_id
_entity_poly.type
_entity_poly.pdbx_seq_one_letter_code
_entity_poly.pdbx_strand_id
1 'polypeptide(L)'
;VRDGLKPVHRRILYAAHESGYHWNRKYVKSARPVADVMGKYHPHGDASIYDALVRMAQDWSLRVPLIDGQGNFGSIDGDPPAAMRYTESRLTKVAHELLEDIDKDTVDFQDTYDASGSEPKVLPARFPNLLVNGSGGIAVGMATNIPPHNLGEVCNGAIALIDNPAIDLPALMEIIPGPDFPTGGIVLGRSGIYSAYSTGRGSIVMRGRVNIEQRGND
;
A
#
# COMPACT_ATOMS: atom_id res chain seq x y z
N VAL A 1 -0.28 12.44 4.66
CA VAL A 1 -0.70 11.34 5.56
C VAL A 1 -2.03 10.72 5.14
N ARG A 2 -3.07 11.52 4.88
CA ARG A 2 -4.46 11.13 4.56
C ARG A 2 -4.66 9.80 3.79
N ASP A 3 -4.10 9.65 2.59
CA ASP A 3 -4.31 8.45 1.75
C ASP A 3 -3.18 7.40 1.83
N GLY A 4 -2.08 7.71 2.52
CA GLY A 4 -0.91 6.84 2.60
C GLY A 4 -0.12 6.64 1.30
N LEU A 5 -0.35 7.46 0.26
CA LEU A 5 0.25 7.26 -1.06
C LEU A 5 1.35 8.30 -1.37
N LYS A 6 2.43 7.81 -1.99
CA LYS A 6 3.39 8.67 -2.72
C LYS A 6 2.77 9.10 -4.07
N PRO A 7 3.28 10.17 -4.71
CA PRO A 7 2.71 10.67 -5.97
C PRO A 7 2.57 9.61 -7.06
N VAL A 8 3.58 8.76 -7.29
CA VAL A 8 3.53 7.72 -8.32
C VAL A 8 2.40 6.71 -8.07
N HIS A 9 2.22 6.25 -6.82
CA HIS A 9 1.15 5.31 -6.47
C HIS A 9 -0.23 5.93 -6.68
N ARG A 10 -0.42 7.18 -6.24
CA ARG A 10 -1.69 7.91 -6.42
C ARG A 10 -2.04 8.04 -7.89
N ARG A 11 -1.07 8.44 -8.72
CA ARG A 11 -1.25 8.62 -10.16
C ARG A 11 -1.56 7.29 -10.87
N ILE A 12 -0.95 6.18 -10.46
CA ILE A 12 -1.29 4.84 -10.98
C ILE A 12 -2.75 4.48 -10.68
N LEU A 13 -3.19 4.62 -9.43
CA LEU A 13 -4.57 4.27 -9.06
C LEU A 13 -5.58 5.19 -9.75
N TYR A 14 -5.30 6.49 -9.81
CA TYR A 14 -6.16 7.47 -10.46
C TYR A 14 -6.27 7.25 -11.98
N ALA A 15 -5.14 7.08 -12.67
CA ALA A 15 -5.16 6.78 -14.11
C ALA A 15 -5.88 5.47 -14.42
N ALA A 16 -5.70 4.44 -13.59
CA ALA A 16 -6.41 3.18 -13.75
C ALA A 16 -7.93 3.32 -13.53
N HIS A 17 -8.35 4.18 -12.60
CA HIS A 17 -9.75 4.51 -12.38
C HIS A 17 -10.35 5.24 -13.59
N GLU A 18 -9.72 6.31 -14.05
CA GLU A 18 -10.18 7.13 -15.18
C GLU A 18 -10.25 6.31 -16.48
N SER A 19 -9.26 5.44 -16.73
CA SER A 19 -9.24 4.55 -17.89
C SER A 19 -10.17 3.33 -17.75
N GLY A 20 -10.90 3.19 -16.64
CA GLY A 20 -11.90 2.14 -16.45
C GLY A 20 -11.32 0.75 -16.19
N TYR A 21 -10.09 0.64 -15.70
CA TYR A 21 -9.41 -0.62 -15.36
C TYR A 21 -9.87 -1.17 -14.00
N HIS A 22 -11.18 -1.24 -13.80
CA HIS A 22 -11.81 -1.66 -12.54
C HIS A 22 -11.68 -3.17 -12.30
N TRP A 23 -11.83 -3.57 -11.03
CA TRP A 23 -11.72 -4.96 -10.59
C TRP A 23 -12.68 -5.94 -11.27
N ASN A 24 -13.84 -5.44 -11.75
CA ASN A 24 -14.86 -6.22 -12.43
C ASN A 24 -14.74 -6.19 -13.97
N ARG A 25 -13.64 -5.65 -14.50
CA ARG A 25 -13.32 -5.63 -15.94
C ARG A 25 -12.20 -6.61 -16.25
N LYS A 26 -12.00 -6.91 -17.54
CA LYS A 26 -10.87 -7.72 -17.99
C LYS A 26 -9.54 -7.03 -17.65
N TYR A 27 -8.50 -7.82 -17.44
CA TYR A 27 -7.14 -7.30 -17.34
C TYR A 27 -6.73 -6.57 -18.62
N VAL A 28 -5.86 -5.57 -18.47
CA VAL A 28 -5.24 -4.85 -19.59
C VAL A 28 -3.72 -4.98 -19.51
N LYS A 29 -3.03 -4.99 -20.66
CA LYS A 29 -1.57 -5.00 -20.69
C LYS A 29 -1.00 -3.89 -19.82
N SER A 30 -0.08 -4.20 -18.90
CA SER A 30 0.47 -3.23 -17.94
C SER A 30 1.15 -2.05 -18.63
N ALA A 31 1.64 -2.22 -19.86
CA ALA A 31 2.13 -1.13 -20.70
C ALA A 31 1.09 0.00 -20.93
N ARG A 32 -0.22 -0.30 -20.90
CA ARG A 32 -1.28 0.71 -21.04
C ARG A 32 -1.41 1.59 -19.79
N PRO A 33 -1.68 1.07 -18.57
CA PRO A 33 -1.65 1.88 -17.36
C PRO A 33 -0.35 2.68 -17.19
N VAL A 34 0.80 2.08 -17.49
CA VAL A 34 2.10 2.79 -17.41
C VAL A 34 2.16 3.97 -18.38
N ALA A 35 1.73 3.79 -19.63
CA ALA A 35 1.69 4.87 -20.62
C ALA A 35 0.69 5.97 -20.25
N ASP A 36 -0.50 5.61 -19.76
CA ASP A 36 -1.53 6.57 -19.31
C ASP A 36 -0.98 7.45 -18.17
N VAL A 37 -0.33 6.83 -17.18
CA VAL A 37 0.29 7.53 -16.04
C VAL A 37 1.43 8.42 -16.51
N MET A 38 2.32 7.91 -17.36
CA MET A 38 3.49 8.65 -17.83
C MET A 38 3.09 9.87 -18.67
N GLY A 39 2.16 9.68 -19.61
CA GLY A 39 1.74 10.73 -20.53
C GLY A 39 0.97 11.85 -19.83
N LYS A 40 0.06 11.51 -18.91
CA LYS A 40 -0.85 12.49 -18.29
C LYS A 40 -0.35 13.06 -16.97
N TYR A 41 0.30 12.25 -16.13
CA TYR A 41 0.44 12.57 -14.70
C TYR A 41 1.88 12.55 -14.20
N HIS A 42 2.74 11.67 -14.70
CA HIS A 42 4.04 11.38 -14.10
C HIS A 42 5.17 11.47 -15.13
N PRO A 43 5.78 12.66 -15.31
CA PRO A 43 6.81 12.92 -16.33
C PRO A 43 8.18 12.34 -15.92
N HIS A 44 8.20 11.06 -15.57
CA HIS A 44 9.38 10.28 -15.20
C HIS A 44 9.39 8.95 -15.96
N GLY A 45 10.53 8.25 -15.95
CA GLY A 45 10.71 7.03 -16.73
C GLY A 45 9.70 5.93 -16.40
N ASP A 46 9.27 5.20 -17.43
CA ASP A 46 8.29 4.11 -17.34
C ASP A 46 8.68 3.05 -16.30
N ALA A 47 9.96 2.75 -16.15
CA ALA A 47 10.47 1.77 -15.19
C ALA A 47 10.04 2.08 -13.76
N SER A 48 10.15 3.35 -13.31
CA SER A 48 9.73 3.73 -11.95
C SER A 48 8.23 3.60 -11.72
N ILE A 49 7.42 3.81 -12.77
CA ILE A 49 5.97 3.64 -12.71
C ILE A 49 5.63 2.14 -12.68
N TYR A 50 6.25 1.34 -13.55
CA TYR A 50 6.01 -0.09 -13.62
C TYR A 50 6.47 -0.82 -12.35
N ASP A 51 7.63 -0.47 -11.79
CA ASP A 51 8.10 -1.04 -10.53
C ASP A 51 7.15 -0.73 -9.37
N ALA A 52 6.63 0.50 -9.31
CA ALA A 52 5.63 0.88 -8.33
C ALA A 52 4.31 0.10 -8.52
N LEU A 53 3.84 -0.05 -9.77
CA LEU A 53 2.67 -0.85 -10.11
C LEU A 53 2.85 -2.31 -9.68
N VAL A 54 4.01 -2.90 -9.99
CA VAL A 54 4.34 -4.29 -9.66
C VAL A 54 4.34 -4.51 -8.16
N ARG A 55 4.99 -3.63 -7.38
CA ARG A 55 4.97 -3.74 -5.91
C ARG A 55 3.56 -3.65 -5.32
N MET A 56 2.67 -2.89 -5.95
CA MET A 56 1.26 -2.81 -5.52
C MET A 56 0.44 -4.08 -5.82
N ALA A 57 0.97 -4.99 -6.64
CA ALA A 57 0.35 -6.26 -6.99
C ALA A 57 0.92 -7.48 -6.23
N GLN A 58 2.06 -7.32 -5.56
CA GLN A 58 2.75 -8.38 -4.84
C GLN A 58 2.18 -8.54 -3.42
N ASP A 59 1.59 -9.69 -3.13
CA ASP A 59 0.99 -10.01 -1.83
C ASP A 59 2.02 -10.21 -0.70
N TRP A 60 3.29 -10.46 -1.02
CA TRP A 60 4.41 -10.44 -0.06
C TRP A 60 4.97 -9.02 0.20
N SER A 61 4.63 -8.04 -0.63
CA SER A 61 5.09 -6.65 -0.51
C SER A 61 4.06 -5.76 0.19
N LEU A 62 2.78 -5.88 -0.16
CA LEU A 62 1.68 -5.14 0.45
C LEU A 62 0.75 -6.06 1.23
N ARG A 63 0.37 -5.64 2.44
CA ARG A 63 -0.60 -6.38 3.27
C ARG A 63 -1.98 -6.46 2.62
N VAL A 64 -2.34 -5.42 1.86
CA VAL A 64 -3.58 -5.29 1.09
C VAL A 64 -3.21 -4.78 -0.31
N PRO A 65 -3.02 -5.69 -1.30
CA PRO A 65 -2.68 -5.31 -2.66
C PRO A 65 -3.70 -4.37 -3.31
N LEU A 66 -3.21 -3.37 -4.05
CA LEU A 66 -4.03 -2.35 -4.70
C LEU A 66 -4.16 -2.58 -6.21
N ILE A 67 -3.28 -3.41 -6.77
CA ILE A 67 -3.31 -3.86 -8.16
C ILE A 67 -3.52 -5.38 -8.20
N ASP A 68 -4.39 -5.83 -9.07
CA ASP A 68 -4.59 -7.24 -9.41
C ASP A 68 -3.79 -7.52 -10.68
N GLY A 69 -2.74 -8.32 -10.57
CA GLY A 69 -1.79 -8.61 -11.65
C GLY A 69 -1.98 -10.01 -12.23
N GLN A 70 -1.91 -10.11 -13.57
CA GLN A 70 -1.89 -11.38 -14.30
C GLN A 70 -0.57 -11.54 -15.07
N GLY A 71 0.09 -12.68 -14.87
CA GLY A 71 1.42 -12.98 -15.42
C GLY A 71 2.49 -13.00 -14.34
N ASN A 72 3.77 -12.93 -14.74
CA ASN A 72 4.88 -12.94 -13.79
C ASN A 72 5.14 -11.52 -13.23
N PHE A 73 4.79 -11.31 -11.96
CA PHE A 73 5.02 -10.08 -11.20
C PHE A 73 6.22 -10.18 -10.23
N GLY A 74 7.10 -11.16 -10.44
CA GLY A 74 8.27 -11.43 -9.60
C GLY A 74 8.01 -12.49 -8.55
N SER A 75 8.96 -12.66 -7.63
CA SER A 75 8.89 -13.64 -6.54
C SER A 75 9.45 -13.07 -5.23
N ILE A 76 9.19 -13.77 -4.12
CA ILE A 76 9.78 -13.46 -2.80
C ILE A 76 11.30 -13.67 -2.77
N ASP A 77 11.82 -14.53 -3.67
CA ASP A 77 13.25 -14.82 -3.80
C ASP A 77 14.01 -13.70 -4.56
N GLY A 78 13.29 -12.68 -5.02
CA GLY A 78 13.86 -11.50 -5.69
C GLY A 78 13.90 -11.61 -7.21
N ASP A 79 13.20 -12.58 -7.80
CA ASP A 79 13.06 -12.61 -9.26
C ASP A 79 12.31 -11.36 -9.74
N PRO A 80 12.81 -10.68 -10.79
CA PRO A 80 12.15 -9.51 -11.33
C PRO A 80 10.83 -9.88 -12.03
N PRO A 81 9.87 -8.94 -12.12
CA PRO A 81 8.68 -9.14 -12.95
C PRO A 81 9.07 -9.31 -14.41
N ALA A 82 8.22 -9.99 -15.18
CA ALA A 82 8.31 -9.93 -16.64
C ALA A 82 8.12 -8.47 -17.11
N ALA A 83 8.63 -8.15 -18.30
CA ALA A 83 8.44 -6.82 -18.88
C ALA A 83 6.94 -6.47 -19.05
N MET A 84 6.59 -5.19 -18.90
CA MET A 84 5.20 -4.69 -18.90
C MET A 84 4.35 -5.03 -20.15
N ARG A 85 4.98 -5.48 -21.24
CA ARG A 85 4.30 -6.00 -22.44
C ARG A 85 3.73 -7.41 -22.26
N TYR A 86 4.23 -8.17 -21.28
CA TYR A 86 3.80 -9.54 -21.00
C TYR A 86 2.83 -9.63 -19.83
N THR A 87 2.91 -8.71 -18.88
CA THR A 87 2.00 -8.66 -17.74
C THR A 87 0.72 -7.90 -18.08
N GLU A 88 -0.34 -8.22 -17.36
CA GLU A 88 -1.60 -7.51 -17.38
C GLU A 88 -2.00 -7.10 -15.96
N SER A 89 -2.77 -6.03 -15.82
CA SER A 89 -3.20 -5.51 -14.52
C SER A 89 -4.59 -4.86 -14.59
N ARG A 90 -5.23 -4.76 -13.43
CA ARG A 90 -6.42 -3.95 -13.14
C ARG A 90 -6.42 -3.57 -11.66
N LEU A 91 -7.33 -2.73 -11.22
CA LEU A 91 -7.52 -2.41 -9.80
C LEU A 91 -8.02 -3.64 -9.02
N THR A 92 -7.58 -3.80 -7.77
CA THR A 92 -8.26 -4.72 -6.85
C THR A 92 -9.60 -4.13 -6.40
N LYS A 93 -10.49 -4.98 -5.88
CA LYS A 93 -11.78 -4.52 -5.31
C LYS A 93 -11.57 -3.53 -4.17
N VAL A 94 -10.58 -3.73 -3.31
CA VAL A 94 -10.27 -2.84 -2.19
C VAL A 94 -9.67 -1.51 -2.63
N ALA A 95 -8.94 -1.45 -3.75
CA ALA A 95 -8.44 -0.19 -4.29
C ALA A 95 -9.56 0.77 -4.71
N HIS A 96 -10.74 0.25 -5.07
CA HIS A 96 -11.91 1.10 -5.33
C HIS A 96 -12.32 1.93 -4.10
N GLU A 97 -12.19 1.39 -2.89
CA GLU A 97 -12.51 2.12 -1.65
C GLU A 97 -11.56 3.33 -1.43
N LEU A 98 -10.39 3.36 -2.08
CA LEU A 98 -9.53 4.54 -2.08
C LEU A 98 -10.05 5.65 -2.99
N LEU A 99 -10.73 5.28 -4.08
CA LEU A 99 -11.12 6.16 -5.18
C LEU A 99 -12.62 6.51 -5.15
N GLU A 100 -13.42 5.79 -4.38
CA GLU A 100 -14.85 6.00 -4.31
C GLU A 100 -15.18 7.44 -3.89
N ASP A 101 -16.18 8.02 -4.54
CA ASP A 101 -16.64 9.40 -4.36
C ASP A 101 -15.64 10.50 -4.80
N ILE A 102 -14.57 10.16 -5.52
CA ILE A 102 -13.60 11.15 -6.03
C ILE A 102 -14.24 12.20 -6.96
N ASP A 103 -15.30 11.84 -7.70
CA ASP A 103 -16.03 12.74 -8.61
C ASP A 103 -17.09 13.60 -7.90
N LYS A 104 -17.23 13.49 -6.58
CA LYS A 104 -18.25 14.19 -5.78
C LYS A 104 -17.68 15.38 -4.99
N ASP A 105 -16.64 16.02 -5.52
CA ASP A 105 -15.98 17.18 -4.88
C ASP A 105 -15.49 16.87 -3.45
N THR A 106 -14.99 15.64 -3.24
CA THR A 106 -14.53 15.17 -1.92
C THR A 106 -13.07 15.51 -1.63
N VAL A 107 -12.30 15.87 -2.66
CA VAL A 107 -10.87 16.17 -2.56
C VAL A 107 -10.50 17.29 -3.53
N ASP A 108 -9.50 18.09 -3.14
CA ASP A 108 -8.95 19.10 -4.03
C ASP A 108 -8.16 18.47 -5.19
N PHE A 109 -8.35 19.04 -6.37
CA PHE A 109 -7.54 18.77 -7.54
C PHE A 109 -6.47 19.84 -7.73
N GLN A 110 -5.48 19.54 -8.57
CA GLN A 110 -4.47 20.47 -9.07
C GLN A 110 -4.22 20.20 -10.54
N ASP A 111 -3.64 21.19 -11.23
CA ASP A 111 -3.22 21.03 -12.62
C ASP A 111 -2.12 19.96 -12.73
N THR A 112 -2.08 19.26 -13.87
CA THR A 112 -0.97 18.37 -14.23
C THR A 112 0.33 19.15 -14.44
N TYR A 113 1.45 18.43 -14.57
CA TYR A 113 2.78 19.04 -14.71
C TYR A 113 2.93 19.99 -15.92
N ASP A 114 2.11 19.80 -16.95
CA ASP A 114 2.03 20.60 -18.18
C ASP A 114 0.77 21.47 -18.25
N ALA A 115 -0.04 21.48 -17.19
CA ALA A 115 -1.35 22.15 -17.09
C ALA A 115 -2.35 21.77 -18.19
N SER A 116 -2.21 20.60 -18.82
CA SER A 116 -3.14 20.12 -19.85
C SER A 116 -4.35 19.35 -19.29
N GLY A 117 -4.29 18.95 -18.01
CA GLY A 117 -5.37 18.30 -17.30
C GLY A 117 -5.31 18.54 -15.79
N SER A 118 -6.04 17.73 -15.03
CA SER A 118 -6.10 17.81 -13.55
C SER A 118 -5.82 16.46 -12.90
N GLU A 119 -5.18 16.48 -11.74
CA GLU A 119 -4.94 15.32 -10.89
C GLU A 119 -5.34 15.58 -9.43
N PRO A 120 -5.74 14.53 -8.67
CA PRO A 120 -6.09 14.69 -7.27
C PRO A 120 -4.86 14.93 -6.39
N LYS A 121 -4.92 15.91 -5.48
CA LYS A 121 -3.86 16.12 -4.47
C LYS A 121 -3.78 14.98 -3.46
N VAL A 122 -4.90 14.32 -3.22
CA VAL A 122 -5.10 13.20 -2.29
C VAL A 122 -6.28 12.37 -2.80
N LEU A 123 -6.33 11.07 -2.52
CA LEU A 123 -7.54 10.27 -2.77
C LEU A 123 -8.52 10.36 -1.58
N PRO A 124 -9.83 10.13 -1.80
CA PRO A 124 -10.82 10.06 -0.71
C PRO A 124 -10.45 9.11 0.43
N ALA A 125 -9.85 7.95 0.10
CA ALA A 125 -9.28 7.01 1.05
C ALA A 125 -10.23 6.55 2.18
N ARG A 126 -11.28 5.79 1.83
CA ARG A 126 -12.30 5.32 2.78
C ARG A 126 -11.81 4.25 3.78
N PHE A 127 -10.54 3.84 3.69
CA PHE A 127 -9.90 3.00 4.70
C PHE A 127 -8.48 3.54 5.02
N PRO A 128 -7.94 3.23 6.22
CA PRO A 128 -6.70 3.82 6.73
C PRO A 128 -5.43 3.22 6.08
N ASN A 129 -5.28 3.41 4.77
CA ASN A 129 -4.26 2.77 3.93
C ASN A 129 -2.82 3.00 4.41
N LEU A 130 -2.49 4.18 4.96
CA LEU A 130 -1.15 4.47 5.46
C LEU A 130 -0.69 3.46 6.52
N LEU A 131 -1.55 3.11 7.47
CA LEU A 131 -1.22 2.15 8.52
C LEU A 131 -1.39 0.72 8.02
N VAL A 132 -2.41 0.45 7.22
CA VAL A 132 -2.72 -0.88 6.70
C VAL A 132 -1.59 -1.42 5.81
N ASN A 133 -1.15 -0.64 4.84
CA ASN A 133 -0.10 -1.05 3.90
C ASN A 133 1.30 -0.57 4.30
N GLY A 134 1.41 0.37 5.24
CA GLY A 134 2.67 0.96 5.62
C GLY A 134 3.26 1.89 4.55
N SER A 135 4.48 2.36 4.80
CA SER A 135 5.23 3.17 3.84
C SER A 135 6.71 3.18 4.16
N GLY A 136 7.55 2.91 3.17
CA GLY A 136 9.01 3.06 3.26
C GLY A 136 9.51 4.08 2.24
N GLY A 137 10.41 4.97 2.63
CA GLY A 137 10.99 5.94 1.70
C GLY A 137 12.15 6.73 2.27
N ILE A 138 13.11 7.05 1.41
CA ILE A 138 14.25 7.91 1.71
C ILE A 138 14.06 9.20 0.93
N ALA A 139 14.13 10.34 1.63
CA ALA A 139 14.11 11.67 1.05
C ALA A 139 15.46 12.36 1.31
N VAL A 140 15.55 13.66 1.01
CA VAL A 140 16.75 14.44 1.31
C VAL A 140 16.74 14.83 2.79
N GLY A 141 17.69 14.30 3.57
CA GLY A 141 17.85 14.62 5.00
C GLY A 141 16.87 13.91 5.95
N MET A 142 15.98 13.06 5.45
CA MET A 142 15.02 12.29 6.27
C MET A 142 14.61 10.98 5.60
N ALA A 143 14.07 10.06 6.40
CA ALA A 143 13.51 8.80 5.94
C ALA A 143 12.25 8.43 6.73
N THR A 144 11.43 7.57 6.15
CA THR A 144 10.23 7.00 6.78
C THR A 144 10.23 5.49 6.62
N ASN A 145 9.75 4.79 7.66
CA ASN A 145 9.50 3.36 7.64
C ASN A 145 8.34 3.05 8.59
N ILE A 146 7.15 2.90 8.02
CA ILE A 146 5.91 2.59 8.74
C ILE A 146 5.54 1.15 8.38
N PRO A 147 5.46 0.23 9.36
CA PRO A 147 5.09 -1.15 9.08
C PRO A 147 3.59 -1.29 8.80
N PRO A 148 3.17 -2.34 8.06
CA PRO A 148 1.76 -2.63 7.80
C PRO A 148 1.03 -3.11 9.05
N HIS A 149 -0.29 -2.97 9.06
CA HIS A 149 -1.17 -3.35 10.17
C HIS A 149 -2.42 -4.05 9.65
N ASN A 150 -3.10 -4.78 10.53
CA ASN A 150 -4.32 -5.47 10.20
C ASN A 150 -5.46 -4.46 9.93
N LEU A 151 -6.14 -4.59 8.79
CA LEU A 151 -7.22 -3.68 8.41
C LEU A 151 -8.36 -3.62 9.45
N GLY A 152 -8.77 -4.77 9.98
CA GLY A 152 -9.85 -4.84 10.97
C GLY A 152 -9.47 -4.14 12.27
N GLU A 153 -8.26 -4.41 12.78
CA GLU A 153 -7.74 -3.77 13.99
C GLU A 153 -7.64 -2.25 13.84
N VAL A 154 -7.09 -1.75 12.72
CA VAL A 154 -6.95 -0.31 12.49
C VAL A 154 -8.31 0.36 12.37
N CYS A 155 -9.28 -0.25 11.67
CA CYS A 155 -10.65 0.27 11.60
C CYS A 155 -11.31 0.30 12.98
N ASN A 156 -11.17 -0.77 13.78
CA ASN A 156 -11.69 -0.82 15.14
C ASN A 156 -11.03 0.23 16.05
N GLY A 157 -9.74 0.47 15.91
CA GLY A 157 -9.03 1.52 16.65
C GLY A 157 -9.51 2.93 16.26
N ALA A 158 -9.77 3.16 14.97
CA ALA A 158 -10.36 4.42 14.51
C ALA A 158 -11.77 4.65 15.06
N ILE A 159 -12.61 3.60 15.09
CA ILE A 159 -13.96 3.65 15.71
C ILE A 159 -13.84 3.94 17.21
N ALA A 160 -12.95 3.25 17.92
CA ALA A 160 -12.73 3.49 19.35
C ALA A 160 -12.26 4.92 19.65
N LEU A 161 -11.45 5.52 18.78
CA LEU A 161 -11.05 6.92 18.89
C LEU A 161 -12.20 7.90 18.62
N ILE A 162 -13.13 7.56 17.72
CA ILE A 162 -14.36 8.34 17.49
C ILE A 162 -15.25 8.30 18.74
N ASP A 163 -15.44 7.11 19.31
CA ASP A 163 -16.29 6.91 20.49
C ASP A 163 -15.67 7.51 21.76
N ASN A 164 -14.34 7.45 21.89
CA ASN A 164 -13.59 8.03 22.97
C ASN A 164 -12.35 8.79 22.45
N PRO A 165 -12.48 10.10 22.18
CA PRO A 165 -11.36 10.94 21.73
C PRO A 165 -10.20 11.05 22.74
N ALA A 166 -10.41 10.66 24.00
CA ALA A 166 -9.42 10.66 25.07
C ALA A 166 -8.84 9.25 25.35
N ILE A 167 -9.11 8.26 24.49
CA ILE A 167 -8.52 6.92 24.62
C ILE A 167 -7.00 7.01 24.69
N ASP A 168 -6.42 6.36 25.70
CA ASP A 168 -4.98 6.35 25.87
C ASP A 168 -4.31 5.30 24.98
N LEU A 169 -3.00 5.42 24.83
CA LEU A 169 -2.23 4.50 23.98
C LEU A 169 -2.33 3.04 24.46
N PRO A 170 -2.20 2.70 25.76
CA PRO A 170 -2.38 1.34 26.22
C PRO A 170 -3.74 0.73 25.83
N ALA A 171 -4.85 1.45 26.01
CA ALA A 171 -6.16 0.95 25.60
C ALA A 171 -6.28 0.79 24.08
N LEU A 172 -5.72 1.72 23.30
CA LEU A 172 -5.70 1.59 21.83
C LEU A 172 -4.87 0.39 21.37
N MET A 173 -3.78 0.07 22.08
CA MET A 173 -2.92 -1.09 21.80
C MET A 173 -3.57 -2.44 22.14
N GLU A 174 -4.60 -2.49 22.97
CA GLU A 174 -5.41 -3.71 23.12
C GLU A 174 -6.24 -4.00 21.86
N ILE A 175 -6.55 -2.95 21.07
CA ILE A 175 -7.29 -3.07 19.79
C ILE A 175 -6.33 -3.26 18.61
N ILE A 176 -5.18 -2.57 18.62
CA ILE A 176 -4.12 -2.67 17.62
C ILE A 176 -2.84 -3.17 18.32
N PRO A 177 -2.67 -4.50 18.49
CA PRO A 177 -1.59 -5.06 19.28
C PRO A 177 -0.19 -4.84 18.68
N GLY A 178 -0.11 -4.63 17.37
CA GLY A 178 1.15 -4.46 16.66
C GLY A 178 1.00 -4.49 15.13
N PRO A 179 2.13 -4.46 14.41
CA PRO A 179 2.14 -4.67 12.97
C PRO A 179 1.66 -6.06 12.52
N ASP A 180 1.13 -6.14 11.30
CA ASP A 180 0.69 -7.36 10.63
C ASP A 180 1.34 -7.45 9.24
N PHE A 181 2.41 -8.23 9.13
CA PHE A 181 3.21 -8.31 7.91
C PHE A 181 2.62 -9.30 6.90
N PRO A 182 2.61 -8.97 5.59
CA PRO A 182 2.11 -9.88 4.56
C PRO A 182 2.81 -11.25 4.53
N THR A 183 4.08 -11.30 4.94
CA THR A 183 4.90 -12.51 4.97
C THR A 183 4.76 -13.33 6.26
N GLY A 184 3.94 -12.88 7.22
CA GLY A 184 3.81 -13.49 8.53
C GLY A 184 5.07 -13.35 9.39
N GLY A 185 5.47 -14.44 10.06
CA GLY A 185 6.59 -14.46 11.01
C GLY A 185 6.16 -14.31 12.47
N ILE A 186 7.12 -13.94 13.32
CA ILE A 186 6.95 -13.76 14.77
C ILE A 186 7.62 -12.46 15.18
N VAL A 187 6.88 -11.56 15.84
CA VAL A 187 7.44 -10.39 16.52
C VAL A 187 7.95 -10.79 17.91
N LEU A 188 9.18 -10.39 18.27
CA LEU A 188 9.77 -10.70 19.56
C LEU A 188 9.56 -9.56 20.57
N GLY A 189 8.66 -9.77 21.52
CA GLY A 189 8.36 -8.80 22.58
C GLY A 189 7.49 -7.63 22.10
N ARG A 190 7.13 -6.74 23.03
CA ARG A 190 6.20 -5.61 22.80
C ARG A 190 6.82 -4.22 23.03
N SER A 191 7.99 -4.15 23.66
CA SER A 191 8.64 -2.87 23.99
C SER A 191 8.96 -2.02 22.75
N GLY A 192 9.41 -2.67 21.68
CA GLY A 192 9.67 -2.02 20.39
C GLY A 192 8.42 -1.42 19.75
N ILE A 193 7.31 -2.13 19.80
CA ILE A 193 6.00 -1.66 19.31
C ILE A 193 5.54 -0.46 20.14
N TYR A 194 5.57 -0.58 21.48
CA TYR A 194 5.15 0.50 22.37
C TYR A 194 5.98 1.78 22.13
N SER A 195 7.31 1.66 21.99
CA SER A 195 8.17 2.80 21.65
C SER A 195 7.79 3.42 20.30
N ALA A 196 7.57 2.57 19.27
CA ALA A 196 7.21 3.03 17.95
C ALA A 196 5.89 3.81 17.94
N TYR A 197 4.88 3.35 18.67
CA TYR A 197 3.58 4.03 18.75
C TYR A 197 3.61 5.28 19.62
N SER A 198 4.32 5.26 20.75
CA SER A 198 4.38 6.40 21.67
C SER A 198 5.25 7.55 21.17
N THR A 199 6.29 7.27 20.39
CA THR A 199 7.29 8.29 19.99
C THR A 199 7.43 8.46 18.47
N GLY A 200 6.79 7.60 17.68
CA GLY A 200 7.02 7.49 16.24
C GLY A 200 8.32 6.77 15.86
N ARG A 201 9.10 6.27 16.84
CA ARG A 201 10.37 5.55 16.62
C ARG A 201 10.49 4.35 17.56
N GLY A 202 10.87 3.20 17.01
CA GLY A 202 11.11 1.99 17.78
C GLY A 202 11.71 0.90 16.91
N SER A 203 12.37 -0.07 17.53
CA SER A 203 12.93 -1.24 16.84
C SER A 203 12.05 -2.45 17.13
N ILE A 204 11.45 -3.03 16.09
CA ILE A 204 10.60 -4.22 16.18
C ILE A 204 11.39 -5.40 15.63
N VAL A 205 11.72 -6.36 16.51
CA VAL A 205 12.53 -7.52 16.14
C VAL A 205 11.62 -8.60 15.55
N MET A 206 11.89 -8.96 14.29
CA MET A 206 11.18 -9.99 13.54
C MET A 206 11.98 -11.30 13.52
N ARG A 207 11.28 -12.43 13.62
CA ARG A 207 11.86 -13.77 13.51
C ARG A 207 11.03 -14.64 12.57
N GLY A 208 11.71 -15.45 11.76
CA GLY A 208 11.07 -16.51 10.98
C GLY A 208 10.41 -17.56 11.89
N ARG A 209 9.31 -18.16 11.43
CA ARG A 209 8.68 -19.27 12.12
C ARG A 209 9.43 -20.56 11.77
N VAL A 210 9.96 -21.23 12.78
CA VAL A 210 10.74 -22.47 12.62
C VAL A 210 10.18 -23.52 13.57
N ASN A 211 10.02 -24.74 13.07
CA ASN A 211 9.74 -25.93 13.88
C ASN A 211 10.91 -26.91 13.73
N ILE A 212 11.27 -27.62 14.80
CA ILE A 212 12.32 -28.64 14.76
C ILE A 212 11.64 -30.01 14.75
N GLU A 213 11.87 -30.78 13.70
CA GLU A 213 11.31 -32.13 13.55
C GLU A 213 12.45 -33.15 13.52
N GLN A 214 12.33 -34.19 14.34
CA GLN A 214 13.28 -35.29 14.35
C GLN A 214 12.95 -36.25 13.20
N ARG A 215 13.88 -36.44 12.26
CA ARG A 215 13.78 -37.50 11.26
C ARG A 215 14.30 -38.81 11.87
N GLY A 216 13.55 -39.90 11.70
CA GLY A 216 14.03 -41.24 12.03
C GLY A 216 15.22 -41.62 11.13
N ASN A 217 16.14 -42.43 11.64
CA ASN A 217 17.23 -42.97 10.83
C ASN A 217 16.63 -43.96 9.82
N ASP A 218 16.89 -43.75 8.53
CA ASP A 218 16.89 -44.86 7.55
C ASP A 218 18.10 -45.77 7.81
#